data_AF-A0A382AU49-F1
#
_entry.id   AF-A0A382AU49-F1
#
_cell.length_a   1.000
_cell.length_b   1.000
_cell.length_c   1.000
_cell.angle_alpha   90.00
_cell.angle_beta   90.00
_cell.angle_gamma   90.00
#
_symmetry.space_group_name_H-M   'P 1'
#
loop_
_entity.id
_entity.type
_entity.pdbx_description
1 polymer ?
#
loop_
_entity_poly.entity_id
_entity_poly.type
_entity_poly.pdbx_seq_one_letter_code
_entity_poly.pdbx_strand_id
1 'polypeptide(L)'
;VKKIRPVSFCGLLIIVLLGLDNSVVSFNSGSTAYLEEELNLLWEEHDPAGKDIFLTRITQRLPEWEELFKEAAVQTDQHWTLLAAISYQESHWNPKAISKTGVRGLMML
;
A
#
# COMPACT_ATOMS: atom_id res chain seq x y z
N VAL A 1 -10.54 -28.66 -18.50
CA VAL A 1 -9.52 -27.83 -19.18
C VAL A 1 -10.16 -26.53 -19.64
N LYS A 2 -9.88 -25.41 -18.98
CA LYS A 2 -10.18 -24.06 -19.49
C LYS A 2 -9.02 -23.14 -19.10
N LYS A 3 -8.25 -22.73 -20.12
CA LYS A 3 -7.11 -21.82 -20.05
C LYS A 3 -7.60 -20.42 -19.63
N ILE A 4 -7.11 -19.91 -18.51
CA ILE A 4 -7.21 -18.50 -18.15
C ILE A 4 -5.96 -17.81 -18.72
N ARG A 5 -6.16 -16.73 -19.49
CA ARG A 5 -5.09 -15.94 -20.10
C ARG A 5 -4.56 -14.93 -19.07
N PRO A 6 -3.23 -14.69 -19.00
CA PRO A 6 -2.67 -13.70 -18.09
C PRO A 6 -2.89 -12.31 -18.71
N VAL A 7 -3.93 -11.60 -18.28
CA VAL A 7 -4.08 -10.19 -18.67
C VAL A 7 -3.12 -9.37 -17.80
N SER A 8 -1.94 -9.19 -18.39
CA SER A 8 -1.17 -7.95 -18.46
C SER A 8 -1.02 -7.12 -17.17
N PHE A 9 -0.01 -7.49 -16.39
CA PHE A 9 0.56 -6.74 -15.26
C PHE A 9 1.24 -5.40 -15.69
N CYS A 10 1.01 -4.92 -16.92
CA CYS A 10 1.62 -3.70 -17.48
C CYS A 10 0.74 -2.45 -17.41
N GLY A 11 -0.53 -2.55 -17.02
CA GLY A 11 -1.44 -1.39 -16.97
C GLY A 11 -1.10 -0.38 -15.85
N LEU A 12 -0.64 -0.86 -14.70
CA LEU A 12 -0.32 -0.01 -13.54
C LEU A 12 1.10 0.58 -13.59
N LEU A 13 2.00 0.03 -14.42
CA LEU A 13 3.38 0.52 -14.55
C LEU A 13 3.44 1.87 -15.30
N ILE A 14 2.48 2.14 -16.19
CA ILE A 14 2.47 3.35 -17.03
C ILE A 14 2.09 4.60 -16.22
N ILE A 15 1.26 4.45 -15.18
CA ILE A 15 0.90 5.57 -14.28
C ILE A 15 2.11 5.97 -13.42
N VAL A 16 2.96 5.00 -13.06
CA VAL A 16 4.18 5.25 -12.26
C VAL A 16 5.28 5.92 -13.09
N LEU A 17 5.42 5.57 -14.38
CA LEU A 17 6.50 6.09 -15.23
C LEU A 17 6.22 7.48 -15.82
N LEU A 18 4.96 7.90 -15.93
CA LEU A 18 4.60 9.24 -16.42
C LEU A 18 4.46 10.30 -15.29
N GLY A 19 4.63 9.91 -14.02
CA GLY A 19 4.48 10.79 -12.86
C GLY A 19 5.75 11.49 -12.36
N LEU A 20 6.90 11.25 -13.00
CA LEU A 20 8.16 11.92 -12.69
C LEU A 20 8.18 13.31 -13.34
N ASP A 21 7.49 14.27 -12.71
CA ASP A 21 7.79 15.72 -12.76
C ASP A 21 6.84 16.58 -11.90
N ASN A 22 6.05 15.98 -11.00
CA ASN A 22 5.37 16.75 -9.95
C ASN A 22 5.97 16.42 -8.59
N SER A 23 6.78 17.36 -8.12
CA SER A 23 7.16 17.64 -6.72
C SER A 23 5.95 17.90 -5.79
N VAL A 24 4.75 17.41 -6.13
CA VAL A 24 3.47 17.80 -5.54
C VAL A 24 2.50 16.62 -5.62
N VAL A 25 2.78 15.53 -4.91
CA VAL A 25 1.72 15.03 -4.01
C VAL A 25 1.83 15.88 -2.75
N SER A 26 1.55 17.18 -2.93
CA SER A 26 1.22 18.03 -1.80
C SER A 26 -0.10 17.47 -1.31
N PHE A 27 -0.11 17.06 -0.05
CA PHE A 27 -1.30 16.67 0.69
C PHE A 27 -2.21 17.90 0.82
N ASN A 28 -2.81 18.34 -0.29
CA ASN A 28 -3.79 19.42 -0.32
C ASN A 28 -5.12 18.82 0.15
N SER A 29 -5.88 19.52 0.98
CA SER A 29 -7.16 19.03 1.53
C SER A 29 -8.21 18.71 0.45
N GLY A 30 -8.08 19.29 -0.75
CA GLY A 30 -8.89 18.90 -1.90
C GLY A 30 -8.61 17.48 -2.41
N SER A 31 -7.37 17.00 -2.27
CA SER A 31 -6.92 15.68 -2.77
C SER A 31 -7.48 14.53 -1.94
N THR A 32 -7.75 14.75 -0.64
CA THR A 32 -8.26 13.69 0.24
C THR A 32 -9.69 13.31 -0.13
N ALA A 33 -10.52 14.27 -0.54
CA ALA A 33 -11.89 14.00 -0.99
C ALA A 33 -11.92 13.12 -2.25
N TYR A 34 -11.03 13.37 -3.22
CA TYR A 34 -10.91 12.52 -4.42
C TYR A 34 -10.41 11.11 -4.08
N LEU A 35 -9.41 11.01 -3.20
CA LEU A 35 -8.89 9.70 -2.77
C LEU A 35 -9.92 8.91 -1.96
N GLU A 36 -10.71 9.58 -1.12
CA GLU A 36 -11.83 8.96 -0.42
C GLU A 36 -12.88 8.45 -1.40
N GLU A 37 -13.27 9.24 -2.40
CA GLU A 37 -14.21 8.82 -3.43
C GLU A 37 -13.70 7.62 -4.24
N GLU A 38 -12.43 7.66 -4.66
CA GLU A 38 -11.79 6.57 -5.39
C GLU A 38 -11.68 5.29 -4.54
N LEU A 39 -11.28 5.42 -3.27
CA LEU A 39 -11.22 4.29 -2.34
C LEU A 39 -12.61 3.70 -2.06
N ASN A 40 -13.62 4.55 -1.92
CA ASN A 40 -15.01 4.11 -1.77
C ASN A 40 -15.44 3.32 -3.01
N LEU A 41 -15.19 3.83 -4.21
CA LEU A 41 -15.54 3.13 -5.45
C LEU A 41 -14.78 1.81 -5.61
N LEU A 42 -13.49 1.76 -5.27
CA LEU A 42 -12.67 0.56 -5.46
C LEU A 42 -13.00 -0.56 -4.47
N TRP A 43 -13.28 -0.21 -3.20
CA TRP A 43 -13.38 -1.19 -2.12
C TRP A 43 -14.79 -1.37 -1.57
N GLU A 44 -15.66 -0.36 -1.57
CA GLU A 44 -17.00 -0.47 -0.97
C GLU A 44 -17.93 -1.37 -1.79
N GLU A 45 -17.77 -1.39 -3.11
CA GLU A 45 -18.56 -2.27 -3.99
C GLU A 45 -18.24 -3.76 -3.75
N HIS A 46 -17.02 -4.09 -3.30
CA HIS A 46 -16.52 -5.46 -3.29
C HIS A 46 -16.14 -6.01 -1.90
N ASP A 47 -15.62 -5.17 -1.00
CA ASP A 47 -15.19 -5.55 0.36
C ASP A 47 -15.20 -4.35 1.34
N PRO A 48 -16.38 -3.93 1.81
CA PRO A 48 -16.50 -2.83 2.76
C PRO A 48 -15.85 -3.14 4.12
N ALA A 49 -15.86 -4.41 4.56
CA ALA A 49 -15.23 -4.81 5.81
C ALA A 49 -13.69 -4.71 5.71
N GLY A 50 -13.11 -5.09 4.57
CA GLY A 50 -11.68 -4.93 4.29
C GLY A 50 -11.23 -3.47 4.34
N LYS A 51 -12.05 -2.56 3.81
CA LYS A 51 -11.84 -1.10 3.89
C LYS A 51 -11.78 -0.59 5.32
N ASP A 52 -12.76 -0.93 6.14
CA ASP A 52 -12.79 -0.50 7.54
C ASP A 52 -11.58 -1.04 8.31
N ILE A 53 -11.20 -2.29 8.05
CA ILE A 53 -10.02 -2.91 8.66
C ILE A 53 -8.73 -2.18 8.23
N PHE A 54 -8.61 -1.80 6.96
CA PHE A 54 -7.44 -1.07 6.46
C PHE A 54 -7.34 0.32 7.07
N LEU A 55 -8.42 1.10 7.04
CA LEU A 55 -8.46 2.45 7.64
C LEU A 55 -8.15 2.40 9.15
N THR A 56 -8.68 1.40 9.85
CA THR A 56 -8.35 1.15 11.25
C THR A 56 -6.86 0.88 11.44
N ARG A 57 -6.23 0.09 10.57
CA ARG A 57 -4.79 -0.21 10.66
C ARG A 57 -3.92 0.98 10.28
N ILE A 58 -4.34 1.84 9.34
CA ILE A 58 -3.64 3.09 9.03
C ILE A 58 -3.54 3.95 10.29
N THR A 59 -4.61 4.06 11.06
CA THR A 59 -4.62 4.91 12.26
C THR A 59 -3.97 4.25 13.48
N GLN A 60 -4.05 2.91 13.59
CA GLN A 60 -3.59 2.20 14.79
C GLN A 60 -2.20 1.58 14.68
N ARG A 61 -1.74 1.21 13.48
CA ARG A 61 -0.48 0.44 13.31
C ARG A 61 0.58 1.20 12.53
N LEU A 62 0.23 1.84 11.42
CA LEU A 62 1.20 2.54 10.58
C LEU A 62 2.06 3.57 11.36
N PRO A 63 1.51 4.37 12.31
CA PRO A 63 2.30 5.37 13.01
C PRO A 63 3.44 4.77 13.84
N GLU A 64 3.32 3.51 14.28
CA GLU A 64 4.38 2.81 15.02
C GLU A 64 5.61 2.51 14.14
N TRP A 65 5.44 2.42 12.82
CA TRP A 65 6.46 1.98 11.86
C TRP A 65 6.86 3.05 10.85
N GLU A 66 6.14 4.18 10.83
CA GLU A 66 6.35 5.27 9.85
C GLU A 66 7.80 5.77 9.83
N GLU A 67 8.39 6.03 10.99
CA GLU A 67 9.78 6.50 11.08
C GLU A 67 10.77 5.46 10.54
N LEU A 68 10.55 4.16 10.79
CA LEU A 68 11.39 3.10 10.21
C LEU A 68 11.27 3.05 8.68
N PHE A 69 10.08 3.26 8.13
CA PHE A 69 9.92 3.34 6.68
C PHE A 69 10.61 4.57 6.10
N LYS A 70 10.59 5.71 6.79
CA LYS A 70 11.33 6.93 6.37
C LYS A 70 12.84 6.72 6.40
N GLU A 71 13.36 6.09 7.45
CA GLU A 71 14.79 5.76 7.54
C GLU A 71 15.22 4.79 6.44
N ALA A 72 14.43 3.75 6.19
CA ALA A 72 14.69 2.78 5.11
C ALA A 72 14.56 3.42 3.71
N ALA A 73 13.64 4.36 3.53
CA ALA A 73 13.47 5.13 2.30
C ALA A 73 14.73 5.92 1.94
N VAL A 74 15.38 6.56 2.91
CA VAL A 74 16.65 7.28 2.71
C VAL A 74 17.76 6.33 2.27
N GLN A 75 17.82 5.11 2.81
CA GLN A 75 18.85 4.12 2.47
C GLN A 75 18.63 3.47 1.09
N THR A 76 17.38 3.40 0.64
CA THR A 76 16.98 2.70 -0.59
C THR A 76 16.71 3.63 -1.77
N ASP A 77 16.74 4.95 -1.54
CA ASP A 77 16.34 5.98 -2.51
C ASP A 77 14.92 5.76 -3.04
N GLN A 78 14.00 5.34 -2.16
CA GLN A 78 12.58 5.10 -2.46
C GLN A 78 11.68 5.95 -1.59
N HIS A 79 10.44 6.23 -2.03
CA HIS A 79 9.48 6.92 -1.19
C HIS A 79 8.97 6.00 -0.06
N TRP A 80 8.94 6.48 1.18
CA TRP A 80 8.62 5.65 2.36
C TRP A 80 7.22 5.02 2.29
N THR A 81 6.26 5.68 1.64
CA THR A 81 4.90 5.14 1.45
C THR A 81 4.89 3.87 0.60
N LEU A 82 5.84 3.70 -0.32
CA LEU A 82 5.99 2.46 -1.08
C LEU A 82 6.43 1.31 -0.17
N LEU A 83 7.39 1.56 0.73
CA LEU A 83 7.84 0.56 1.69
C LEU A 83 6.71 0.19 2.67
N ALA A 84 5.95 1.18 3.13
CA ALA A 84 4.78 0.98 3.97
C ALA A 84 3.71 0.14 3.25
N ALA A 85 3.44 0.41 1.96
CA ALA A 85 2.48 -0.34 1.16
C ALA A 85 2.89 -1.81 0.98
N ILE A 86 4.17 -2.08 0.69
CA ILE A 86 4.71 -3.44 0.60
C ILE A 86 4.52 -4.16 1.95
N SER A 87 4.94 -3.53 3.05
CA SER A 87 4.79 -4.11 4.38
C SER A 87 3.32 -4.39 4.76
N TYR A 88 2.39 -3.55 4.32
CA TYR A 88 0.96 -3.78 4.52
C TYR A 88 0.49 -5.04 3.81
N GLN A 89 0.93 -5.23 2.56
CA GLN A 89 0.57 -6.42 1.79
C GLN A 89 1.17 -7.70 2.39
N GLU A 90 2.39 -7.62 2.91
CA GLU A 90 3.09 -8.78 3.48
C GLU A 90 2.53 -9.21 4.85
N SER A 91 2.25 -8.25 5.74
CA SER A 91 1.94 -8.56 7.14
C SER A 91 0.79 -7.75 7.74
N HIS A 92 0.23 -6.80 6.99
CA HIS A 92 -0.67 -5.77 7.53
C HIS A 92 -0.06 -4.99 8.71
N TRP A 93 1.23 -4.67 8.57
CA TRP A 93 2.06 -4.03 9.60
C TRP A 93 2.05 -4.78 10.94
N ASN A 94 2.09 -6.11 10.89
CA ASN A 94 2.15 -6.93 12.09
C ASN A 94 3.56 -7.53 12.25
N PRO A 95 4.38 -7.06 13.21
CA PRO A 95 5.72 -7.59 13.44
C PRO A 95 5.73 -9.06 13.86
N LYS A 96 4.60 -9.58 14.35
CA LYS A 96 4.43 -10.97 14.79
C LYS A 96 3.75 -11.85 13.74
N ALA A 97 3.59 -11.36 12.50
CA ALA A 97 3.02 -12.17 11.43
C ALA A 97 3.91 -13.38 11.15
N ILE A 98 3.27 -14.54 10.96
CA ILE A 98 3.92 -15.81 10.62
C ILE A 98 3.11 -16.42 9.49
N SER A 99 3.75 -16.66 8.36
CA SER A 99 3.14 -17.33 7.21
C SER A 99 3.09 -18.85 7.40
N LYS A 100 2.33 -19.53 6.54
CA LYS A 100 2.27 -21.00 6.52
C LYS A 100 3.61 -21.66 6.15
N THR A 101 4.47 -20.93 5.44
CA THR A 101 5.79 -21.40 5.00
C THR A 101 6.91 -21.05 5.98
N GLY A 102 6.60 -20.38 7.09
CA GLY A 102 7.56 -20.06 8.16
C GLY A 102 8.27 -18.71 8.02
N VAL A 103 7.97 -17.95 6.97
CA VAL A 103 8.40 -16.55 6.78
C VAL A 103 7.72 -15.64 7.80
N ARG A 104 8.42 -14.64 8.35
CA ARG A 104 7.95 -13.86 9.51
C ARG A 104 8.21 -12.35 9.41
N GLY A 105 7.51 -11.60 10.25
CA GLY A 105 7.79 -10.18 10.51
C GLY A 105 7.06 -9.22 9.58
N LEU A 106 7.39 -7.92 9.69
CA LEU A 106 6.71 -6.84 8.97
C LEU A 106 6.80 -6.95 7.45
N MET A 107 7.92 -7.46 6.94
CA MET A 107 8.24 -7.54 5.51
C MET A 107 8.22 -8.98 4.99
N MET A 108 7.83 -9.95 5.83
CA MET A 108 7.88 -11.37 5.49
C MET A 108 9.24 -11.80 4.92
N LEU A 109 10.25 -11.87 5.80
CA LEU A 109 11.59 -12.39 5.51
C LEU A 109 11.87 -13.74 6.19
#